data_AF-A0A7V2HFI7-F1
#
_entry.id   AF-A0A7V2HFI7-F1
#
_cell.length_a   1.000
_cell.length_b   1.000
_cell.length_c   1.000
_cell.angle_alpha   90.00
_cell.angle_beta   90.00
_cell.angle_gamma   90.00
#
_symmetry.space_group_name_H-M   'P 1'
#
loop_
_entity.id
_entity.type
_entity.pdbx_description
1 polymer ?
#
loop_
_entity_poly.entity_id
_entity_poly.type
_entity_poly.pdbx_seq_one_letter_code
_entity_poly.pdbx_strand_id
1 'polypeptide(L)'
;MRRYLRRQVGRLWDEVYAGIRARVDARSVLGLHVLKHVRSEVTQGVVFDRGVLSSLGFSHLLPVEGLYVDPSTGLLCYAPRRRCPAPVEELDLVPVSDTEEYRRIGGLWYRFELARRFERRVVQSKRQCGRKMIRLIESGALGPLVNRSRHLGWRLDEE
;
A
#
# COMPACT_ATOMS: atom_id res chain seq x y z
N MET A 1 -14.80 10.45 -6.08
CA MET A 1 -15.07 10.07 -7.48
C MET A 1 -15.20 8.56 -7.73
N ARG A 2 -14.42 7.71 -7.04
CA ARG A 2 -14.48 6.23 -7.15
C ARG A 2 -15.89 5.63 -7.08
N ARG A 3 -16.74 6.14 -6.17
CA ARG A 3 -18.15 5.71 -6.03
C ARG A 3 -18.96 5.91 -7.31
N TYR A 4 -18.75 7.02 -8.02
CA TYR A 4 -19.45 7.30 -9.27
C TYR A 4 -18.98 6.34 -10.38
N LEU A 5 -17.66 6.19 -10.56
CA LEU A 5 -17.10 5.31 -11.59
C LEU A 5 -17.48 3.84 -11.39
N ARG A 6 -17.55 3.37 -10.13
CA ARG A 6 -18.07 2.02 -9.82
C ARG A 6 -19.51 1.79 -10.27
N ARG A 7 -20.35 2.84 -10.27
CA ARG A 7 -21.73 2.74 -10.79
C ARG A 7 -21.80 2.70 -12.32
N GLN A 8 -20.70 3.02 -13.01
CA GLN A 8 -20.61 2.99 -14.47
C GLN A 8 -19.98 1.68 -14.99
N VAL A 9 -19.70 0.72 -14.11
CA VAL A 9 -19.18 -0.59 -14.50
C VAL A 9 -20.18 -1.28 -15.44
N GLY A 10 -19.67 -1.89 -16.51
CA GLY A 10 -20.47 -2.49 -17.59
C GLY A 10 -20.83 -1.52 -18.71
N ARG A 11 -20.38 -0.26 -18.67
CA ARG A 11 -20.50 0.70 -19.77
C ARG A 11 -19.17 0.88 -20.50
N LEU A 12 -19.22 1.30 -21.76
CA LEU A 12 -18.02 1.67 -22.52
C LEU A 12 -17.28 2.82 -21.83
N TRP A 13 -15.98 2.64 -21.62
CA TRP A 13 -15.15 3.64 -20.95
C TRP A 13 -15.15 4.98 -21.70
N ASP A 14 -15.10 4.94 -23.02
CA ASP A 14 -15.05 6.15 -23.85
C ASP A 14 -16.33 6.99 -23.72
N GLU A 15 -17.51 6.35 -23.66
CA GLU A 15 -18.78 7.05 -23.40
C GLU A 15 -18.81 7.68 -22.01
N VAL A 16 -18.37 6.94 -21.00
CA VAL A 16 -18.31 7.41 -19.62
C VAL A 16 -17.36 8.60 -19.52
N TYR A 17 -16.17 8.50 -20.12
CA TYR A 17 -15.18 9.57 -20.11
C TYR A 17 -15.66 10.80 -20.89
N ALA A 18 -16.28 10.61 -22.06
CA ALA A 18 -16.86 11.69 -22.84
C ALA A 18 -17.98 12.41 -22.08
N GLY A 19 -18.86 11.67 -21.39
CA GLY A 19 -19.92 12.25 -20.57
C GLY A 19 -19.39 13.05 -19.38
N ILE A 20 -18.29 12.62 -18.77
CA ILE A 20 -17.61 13.39 -17.71
C ILE A 20 -16.98 14.66 -18.31
N ARG A 21 -16.24 14.52 -19.43
CA ARG A 21 -15.56 15.63 -20.10
C ARG A 21 -16.54 16.70 -20.59
N ALA A 22 -17.74 16.32 -21.02
CA ALA A 22 -18.78 17.28 -21.44
C ALA A 22 -19.29 18.15 -20.28
N ARG A 23 -19.18 17.68 -19.03
CA ARG A 23 -19.66 18.39 -17.82
C ARG A 23 -18.57 19.13 -17.07
N VAL A 24 -17.30 18.88 -17.41
CA VAL A 24 -16.13 19.45 -16.73
C VAL A 24 -15.43 20.39 -17.70
N ASP A 25 -15.25 21.65 -17.29
CA ASP A 25 -14.50 22.62 -18.10
C ASP A 25 -13.00 22.26 -18.13
N ALA A 26 -12.57 21.61 -19.22
CA ALA A 26 -11.20 21.22 -19.46
C ALA A 26 -10.24 22.40 -19.72
N ARG A 27 -10.73 23.64 -19.78
CA ARG A 27 -9.88 24.84 -19.90
C ARG A 27 -9.50 25.42 -18.54
N SER A 28 -10.21 25.02 -17.48
CA SER A 28 -9.89 25.41 -16.11
C SER A 28 -8.84 24.49 -15.47
N VAL A 29 -8.00 25.05 -14.58
CA VAL A 29 -7.01 24.27 -13.80
C VAL A 29 -7.71 23.18 -12.99
N LEU A 30 -8.83 23.52 -12.34
CA LEU A 30 -9.61 22.58 -11.55
C LEU A 30 -10.19 21.46 -12.43
N GLY A 31 -10.78 21.79 -13.58
CA GLY A 31 -11.34 20.80 -14.48
C GLY A 31 -10.29 19.87 -15.09
N LEU A 32 -9.13 20.40 -15.48
CA LEU A 32 -7.99 19.58 -15.88
C LEU A 32 -7.53 18.63 -14.77
N HIS A 33 -7.46 19.12 -13.54
CA HIS A 33 -7.10 18.31 -12.38
C HIS A 33 -8.12 17.18 -12.13
N VAL A 34 -9.42 17.47 -12.23
CA VAL A 34 -10.48 16.45 -12.16
C VAL A 34 -10.33 15.41 -13.26
N LEU A 35 -10.16 15.83 -14.52
CA LEU A 35 -10.02 14.91 -15.65
C LEU A 35 -8.75 14.05 -15.56
N LYS A 36 -7.66 14.60 -15.02
CA LYS A 36 -6.44 13.84 -14.70
C LYS A 36 -6.72 12.79 -13.65
N HIS A 37 -7.43 13.15 -12.57
CA HIS A 37 -7.86 12.18 -11.57
C HIS A 37 -8.77 11.10 -12.15
N VAL A 38 -9.66 11.44 -13.10
CA VAL A 38 -10.54 10.45 -13.76
C VAL A 38 -9.71 9.41 -14.49
N ARG A 39 -8.75 9.86 -15.30
CA ARG A 39 -7.85 8.95 -16.01
C ARG A 39 -6.98 8.12 -15.08
N SER A 40 -6.48 8.70 -13.98
CA SER A 40 -5.61 7.97 -13.05
C SER A 40 -6.34 6.90 -12.22
N GLU A 41 -7.66 7.03 -12.06
CA GLU A 41 -8.48 6.11 -11.28
C GLU A 41 -8.87 4.85 -12.06
N VAL A 42 -8.70 4.84 -13.39
CA VAL A 42 -9.04 3.71 -14.26
C VAL A 42 -7.80 3.22 -14.99
N THR A 43 -7.44 1.98 -14.73
CA THR A 43 -6.31 1.32 -15.37
C THR A 43 -6.63 1.03 -16.84
N GLN A 44 -5.81 1.58 -17.74
CA GLN A 44 -5.90 1.38 -19.19
C GLN A 44 -4.67 0.64 -19.70
N GLY A 45 -4.73 0.05 -20.90
CA GLY A 45 -3.60 -0.71 -21.46
C GLY A 45 -3.34 -2.01 -20.71
N VAL A 46 -4.42 -2.69 -20.34
CA VAL A 46 -4.38 -3.97 -19.63
C VAL A 46 -4.15 -5.10 -20.63
N VAL A 47 -3.35 -6.08 -20.25
CA VAL A 47 -3.03 -7.26 -21.06
C VAL A 47 -3.29 -8.55 -20.29
N PHE A 48 -3.61 -9.61 -21.01
CA PHE A 48 -3.64 -10.96 -20.43
C PHE A 48 -2.23 -11.53 -20.46
N ASP A 49 -1.66 -11.80 -19.28
CA ASP A 49 -0.40 -12.52 -19.12
C ASP A 49 -0.66 -13.81 -18.35
N ARG A 50 -0.41 -14.97 -18.99
CA ARG A 50 -0.58 -16.31 -18.40
C ARG A 50 -1.97 -16.54 -17.76
N GLY A 51 -3.01 -16.00 -18.37
CA GLY A 51 -4.39 -16.10 -17.87
C GLY A 51 -4.73 -15.13 -16.74
N VAL A 52 -3.81 -14.25 -16.36
CA VAL A 52 -4.01 -13.19 -15.36
C VAL A 52 -4.08 -11.83 -16.05
N LEU A 53 -5.09 -11.04 -15.67
CA LEU A 53 -5.24 -9.68 -16.15
C LEU A 53 -4.19 -8.77 -15.48
N SER A 54 -3.30 -8.19 -16.26
CA SER A 54 -2.14 -7.43 -15.77
C SER A 54 -2.03 -6.06 -16.42
N SER A 55 -1.55 -5.06 -15.68
CA SER A 55 -1.21 -3.74 -16.21
C SER A 55 0.29 -3.47 -16.12
N LEU A 56 0.76 -2.60 -16.99
CA LEU A 56 2.16 -2.17 -17.01
C LEU A 56 2.42 -1.28 -15.78
N GLY A 57 3.13 -1.83 -14.77
CA GLY A 57 3.72 -1.04 -13.70
C GLY A 57 5.01 -0.35 -14.16
N PHE A 58 5.69 0.33 -13.23
CA PHE A 58 6.93 1.07 -13.54
C PHE A 58 8.07 0.18 -14.05
N SER A 59 8.11 -1.09 -13.63
CA SER A 59 9.16 -2.05 -14.03
C SER A 59 8.68 -3.50 -14.20
N HIS A 60 7.42 -3.80 -13.84
CA HIS A 60 6.86 -5.15 -13.88
C HIS A 60 5.38 -5.12 -14.25
N LEU A 61 4.87 -6.23 -14.82
CA LEU A 61 3.44 -6.48 -14.95
C LEU A 61 2.86 -6.71 -13.56
N LEU A 62 1.85 -5.93 -13.20
CA LEU A 62 1.13 -6.07 -11.94
C LEU A 62 -0.28 -6.57 -12.20
N PRO A 63 -0.81 -7.50 -11.40
CA PRO A 63 -2.22 -7.86 -11.47
C PRO A 63 -3.10 -6.62 -11.35
N VAL A 64 -4.12 -6.53 -12.20
CA VAL A 64 -5.03 -5.39 -12.19
C VAL A 64 -5.87 -5.39 -10.92
N GLU A 65 -5.96 -4.22 -10.30
CA GLU A 65 -6.80 -3.99 -9.14
C GLU A 65 -7.66 -2.75 -9.30
N GLY A 66 -8.91 -2.81 -8.84
CA GLY A 66 -9.83 -1.68 -8.92
C GLY A 66 -10.47 -1.54 -10.30
N LEU A 67 -10.68 -0.29 -10.75
CA LEU A 67 -11.34 -0.01 -12.02
C LEU A 67 -10.35 -0.17 -13.18
N TYR A 68 -10.77 -0.86 -14.24
CA TYR A 68 -9.97 -1.06 -15.44
C TYR A 68 -10.82 -1.09 -16.70
N VAL A 69 -10.19 -0.89 -17.84
CA VAL A 69 -10.83 -1.06 -19.15
C VAL A 69 -10.51 -2.44 -19.69
N ASP A 70 -11.54 -3.23 -19.99
CA ASP A 70 -11.38 -4.52 -20.63
C ASP A 70 -10.80 -4.33 -22.05
N PRO A 71 -9.70 -5.01 -22.39
CA PRO A 71 -8.98 -4.74 -23.64
C PRO A 71 -9.71 -5.25 -24.89
N SER A 72 -10.65 -6.19 -24.78
CA SER A 72 -11.37 -6.75 -25.94
C SER A 72 -12.69 -6.02 -26.19
N THR A 73 -13.34 -5.55 -25.14
CA THR A 73 -14.68 -4.94 -25.21
C THR A 73 -14.69 -3.44 -24.98
N GLY A 74 -13.64 -2.85 -24.40
CA GLY A 74 -13.60 -1.44 -24.02
C GLY A 74 -14.52 -1.08 -22.84
N LEU A 75 -15.10 -2.09 -22.17
CA LEU A 75 -15.98 -1.90 -21.03
C LEU A 75 -15.19 -1.49 -19.78
N LEU A 76 -15.79 -0.61 -18.99
CA LEU A 76 -15.32 -0.33 -17.64
C LEU A 76 -15.67 -1.50 -16.73
N CYS A 77 -14.66 -2.15 -16.18
CA CYS A 77 -14.77 -3.30 -15.30
C CYS A 77 -14.20 -3.00 -13.91
N TYR A 78 -14.49 -3.85 -12.94
CA TYR A 78 -13.98 -3.74 -11.57
C TYR A 78 -13.37 -5.06 -11.12
N ALA A 79 -12.04 -5.05 -10.91
CA ALA A 79 -11.32 -6.13 -10.27
C ALA A 79 -11.31 -5.90 -8.75
N PRO A 80 -11.69 -6.91 -7.93
CA PRO A 80 -11.56 -6.81 -6.49
C PRO A 80 -10.09 -6.56 -6.13
N ARG A 81 -9.84 -5.54 -5.31
CA ARG A 81 -8.51 -5.33 -4.74
C ARG A 81 -8.13 -6.56 -3.95
N ARG A 82 -7.01 -7.18 -4.30
CA ARG A 82 -6.45 -8.20 -3.41
C ARG A 82 -6.09 -7.47 -2.14
N ARG A 83 -6.71 -7.87 -1.03
CA ARG A 83 -6.16 -7.51 0.27
C ARG A 83 -4.84 -8.25 0.32
N CYS A 84 -3.72 -7.57 0.09
CA CYS A 84 -2.46 -8.07 0.60
C CYS A 84 -2.70 -8.28 2.10
N PRO A 85 -2.61 -9.51 2.62
CA PRO A 85 -2.52 -9.69 4.05
C PRO A 85 -1.38 -8.77 4.48
N ALA A 86 -1.64 -7.84 5.42
CA ALA A 86 -0.54 -7.13 6.03
C ALA A 86 0.42 -8.21 6.52
N PRO A 87 1.73 -8.17 6.19
CA PRO A 87 2.66 -9.13 6.74
C PRO A 87 2.50 -9.06 8.25
N VAL A 88 2.06 -10.17 8.85
CA VAL A 88 2.00 -10.32 10.30
C VAL A 88 3.45 -10.52 10.74
N GLU A 89 4.22 -9.44 10.77
CA GLU A 89 5.47 -9.43 11.49
C GLU A 89 5.12 -9.19 12.96
N GLU A 90 5.06 -10.27 13.73
CA GLU A 90 5.35 -10.21 15.17
C GLU A 90 6.77 -9.66 15.30
N LEU A 91 6.88 -8.34 15.43
CA LEU A 91 8.15 -7.69 15.64
C LEU A 91 8.51 -7.87 17.11
N ASP A 92 9.43 -8.80 17.39
CA ASP A 92 10.12 -8.85 18.67
C ASP A 92 10.94 -7.55 18.79
N LEU A 93 10.56 -6.68 19.74
CA LEU A 93 11.19 -5.39 19.99
C LEU A 93 11.77 -5.35 21.40
N VAL A 94 13.04 -4.97 21.53
CA VAL A 94 13.65 -4.64 22.82
C VAL A 94 13.96 -3.15 22.85
N PRO A 95 13.22 -2.35 23.61
CA PRO A 95 13.57 -0.96 23.82
C PRO A 95 14.71 -0.90 24.84
N VAL A 96 15.89 -0.47 24.41
CA VAL A 96 17.06 -0.34 25.29
C VAL A 96 17.16 1.09 25.82
N SER A 97 16.84 2.08 25.00
CA SER A 97 16.76 3.48 25.41
C SER A 97 15.81 4.29 24.52
N ASP A 98 15.70 5.60 24.79
CA ASP A 98 14.93 6.52 23.96
C ASP A 98 15.54 6.77 22.56
N THR A 99 16.83 6.44 22.39
CA THR A 99 17.60 6.60 21.16
C THR A 99 18.03 5.26 20.58
N GLU A 100 17.70 4.13 21.22
CA GLU A 100 18.16 2.82 20.79
C GLU A 100 17.10 1.73 21.01
N GLU A 101 16.81 0.99 19.95
CA GLU A 101 15.90 -0.15 19.99
C GLU A 101 16.45 -1.31 19.15
N TYR A 102 16.12 -2.54 19.55
CA TYR A 102 16.42 -3.74 18.77
C TYR A 102 15.11 -4.29 18.21
N ARG A 103 15.10 -4.68 16.93
CA ARG A 103 13.94 -5.28 16.28
C ARG A 103 14.32 -6.54 15.53
N ARG A 104 13.49 -7.55 15.62
CA ARG A 104 13.57 -8.74 14.78
C ARG A 104 12.74 -8.54 13.51
N ILE A 105 13.38 -8.63 12.35
CA ILE A 105 12.74 -8.46 11.04
C ILE A 105 13.18 -9.64 10.18
N GLY A 106 12.24 -10.41 9.62
CA GLY A 106 12.56 -11.61 8.83
C GLY A 106 13.45 -12.63 9.57
N GLY A 107 13.31 -12.76 10.89
CA GLY A 107 14.10 -13.71 11.71
C GLY A 107 15.49 -13.23 12.12
N LEU A 108 15.95 -12.06 11.66
CA LEU A 108 17.24 -11.47 12.01
C LEU A 108 17.07 -10.27 12.96
N TRP A 109 17.99 -10.13 13.91
CA TRP A 109 18.02 -9.00 14.84
C TRP A 109 18.78 -7.81 14.26
N TYR A 110 18.17 -6.63 14.36
CA TYR A 110 18.74 -5.36 13.95
C TYR A 110 18.73 -4.37 15.12
N ARG A 111 19.83 -3.64 15.28
CA ARG A 111 19.95 -2.47 16.14
C ARG A 111 19.53 -1.24 15.34
N PHE A 112 18.64 -0.45 15.92
CA PHE A 112 18.19 0.82 15.38
C PHE A 112 18.62 1.94 16.31
N GLU A 113 19.32 2.93 15.75
CA GLU A 113 19.56 4.20 16.42
C GLU A 113 18.45 5.16 16.00
N LEU A 114 17.78 5.75 16.97
CA LEU A 114 16.66 6.65 16.82
C LEU A 114 17.08 8.06 17.22
N ALA A 115 16.65 9.04 16.42
CA ALA A 115 16.62 10.43 16.87
C ALA A 115 15.19 10.94 16.99
N ARG A 116 14.99 11.80 17.99
CA ARG A 116 13.80 12.62 18.08
C ARG A 116 13.94 13.78 17.11
N ARG A 117 13.11 13.80 16.07
CA ARG A 117 12.97 14.96 15.17
C ARG A 117 11.55 15.47 15.30
N PHE A 118 11.39 16.62 15.97
CA PHE A 118 10.11 17.11 16.46
C PHE A 118 9.44 16.09 17.41
N GLU A 119 8.19 15.70 17.12
CA GLU A 119 7.38 14.77 17.91
C GLU A 119 7.48 13.31 17.40
N ARG A 120 8.30 13.04 16.39
CA ARG A 120 8.45 11.70 15.80
C ARG A 120 9.84 11.15 16.04
N ARG A 121 9.91 9.87 16.41
CA ARG A 121 11.16 9.09 16.39
C ARG A 121 11.45 8.70 14.95
N VAL A 122 12.61 9.08 14.46
CA VAL A 122 13.08 8.75 13.11
C VAL A 122 14.30 7.84 13.25
N VAL A 123 14.36 6.78 12.44
CA VAL A 123 15.53 5.91 12.36
C VAL A 123 16.69 6.69 11.75
N GLN A 124 17.78 6.84 12.50
CA GLN A 124 19.04 7.38 12.01
C GLN A 124 19.93 6.30 11.41
N SER A 125 20.00 5.13 12.04
CA SER A 125 20.84 4.05 11.56
C SER A 125 20.23 2.67 11.83
N LYS A 126 20.59 1.70 10.99
CA LYS A 126 20.18 0.30 11.08
C LYS A 126 21.42 -0.58 10.92
N ARG A 127 21.70 -1.45 11.90
CA ARG A 127 22.82 -2.40 11.84
C ARG A 127 22.35 -3.81 12.20
N GLN A 128 22.81 -4.81 11.48
CA GLN A 128 22.53 -6.21 11.85
C GLN A 128 23.32 -6.59 13.10
N CYS A 129 22.67 -7.30 14.01
CA CYS A 129 23.28 -7.78 15.25
C CYS A 129 24.09 -9.06 15.01
N GLY A 130 25.28 -9.13 15.63
CA GLY A 130 26.06 -10.37 15.69
C GLY A 130 25.55 -11.34 16.74
N ARG A 131 25.99 -12.60 16.67
CA ARG A 131 25.57 -13.70 17.58
C ARG A 131 25.66 -13.38 19.08
N LYS A 132 26.68 -12.64 19.51
CA LYS A 132 26.85 -12.24 20.93
C LYS A 132 25.70 -11.34 21.39
N MET A 133 25.27 -10.42 20.55
CA MET A 133 24.19 -9.48 20.86
C MET A 133 22.83 -10.17 20.86
N ILE A 134 22.61 -11.11 19.93
CA ILE A 134 21.39 -11.93 19.88
C ILE A 134 21.18 -12.69 21.19
N ARG A 135 22.24 -13.31 21.73
CA ARG A 135 22.16 -14.02 23.02
C ARG A 135 21.79 -13.10 24.20
N LEU A 136 22.27 -11.85 24.21
CA LEU A 136 21.94 -10.87 25.25
C LEU A 136 20.48 -10.40 25.16
N ILE A 137 19.94 -10.33 23.95
CA ILE A 137 18.53 -10.01 23.69
C ILE A 137 17.64 -11.17 24.17
N GLU A 138 17.95 -12.40 23.76
CA GLU A 138 17.18 -13.59 24.11
C GLU A 138 17.25 -13.93 25.60
N SER A 139 18.36 -13.62 26.27
CA SER A 139 18.50 -13.78 27.72
C SER A 139 17.78 -12.69 28.53
N GLY A 140 17.13 -11.71 27.88
CA GLY A 140 16.46 -10.59 28.55
C GLY A 140 17.41 -9.59 29.23
N ALA A 141 18.72 -9.67 28.97
CA ALA A 141 19.73 -8.84 29.65
C ALA A 141 19.71 -7.37 29.22
N LEU A 142 19.05 -7.05 28.10
CA LEU A 142 18.97 -5.71 27.53
C LEU A 142 17.63 -5.00 27.80
N GLY A 143 16.66 -5.70 28.39
CA GLY A 143 15.32 -5.18 28.63
C GLY A 143 14.23 -6.21 28.28
N PRO A 144 12.97 -5.92 28.64
CA PRO A 144 11.87 -6.81 28.33
C PRO A 144 11.65 -6.91 26.81
N LEU A 145 11.53 -8.13 26.31
CA LEU A 145 11.06 -8.41 24.96
C LEU A 145 9.58 -8.02 24.86
N VAL A 146 9.30 -7.02 24.03
CA VAL A 146 7.95 -6.56 23.74
C VAL A 146 7.59 -7.02 22.34
N ASN A 147 6.58 -7.88 22.24
CA ASN A 147 6.02 -8.23 20.93
C ASN A 147 5.11 -7.08 20.49
N ARG A 148 5.50 -6.35 19.44
CA ARG A 148 4.72 -5.23 18.94
C ARG A 148 3.67 -5.71 17.94
N SER A 149 2.67 -6.43 18.42
CA SER A 149 1.45 -6.70 17.66
C SER A 149 0.64 -5.42 17.52
N ARG A 150 0.88 -4.63 16.47
CA ARG A 150 -0.11 -3.64 16.03
C ARG A 150 -1.24 -4.36 15.29
N HIS A 151 -2.11 -5.01 16.05
CA HIS A 151 -3.49 -5.16 15.63
C HIS A 151 -4.10 -3.76 15.54
N LEU A 152 -4.13 -3.19 14.34
CA LEU A 152 -5.25 -2.32 13.96
C LEU A 152 -6.40 -3.26 13.58
N GLY A 153 -6.98 -3.88 14.60
CA GLY A 153 -8.26 -4.55 14.50
C GLY A 153 -9.30 -3.49 14.20
N TRP A 154 -9.76 -3.42 12.96
CA TRP A 154 -11.00 -2.74 12.66
C TRP A 154 -12.13 -3.75 12.88
N ARG A 155 -12.84 -3.52 13.98
CA ARG A 155 -14.14 -4.07 14.32
C ARG A 155 -15.04 -3.98 13.09
N LEU A 156 -15.58 -5.12 12.68
CA LEU A 156 -16.75 -5.18 11.80
C LEU A 156 -17.89 -4.55 12.60
N ASP A 157 -18.32 -3.36 12.21
CA ASP A 157 -19.69 -2.95 12.45
C ASP A 157 -20.44 -3.27 11.14
N GLU A 158 -21.21 -4.34 11.19
CA GLU A 158 -22.33 -4.62 10.31
C GLU A 158 -23.42 -3.61 10.63
N GLU A 159 -23.86 -2.84 9.62
CA GLU A 159 -25.27 -2.48 9.33
C GLU A 159 -25.35 -1.65 8.03
#